data_AF-B4MPW7-F1
#
_entry.id   AF-B4MPW7-F1
#
_cell.length_a   1.000
_cell.length_b   1.000
_cell.length_c   1.000
_cell.angle_alpha   90.00
_cell.angle_beta   90.00
_cell.angle_gamma   90.00
#
_symmetry.space_group_name_H-M   'P 1'
#
loop_
_entity.id
_entity.type
_entity.pdbx_description
1 polymer ?
#
loop_
_entity_poly.entity_id
_entity_poly.type
_entity_poly.pdbx_seq_one_letter_code
_entity_poly.pdbx_strand_id
1 'polypeptide(L)'
;MIGCYNTIKCTGLLSNLLYMLLAIGIISAADLGLEMAEPNTPEHTYFVESLVLGGTICIIVIFGCYGLVCNLLSVNIIFTLFILIILGVEYLQLHNYGYSPLKRHSVSPWHQLELAWHGLSKQNDSETMQLYESSHHCCGYNNADDYKNLHLLIPASCYRYQPYNDANDTVSDRQIIYPHGCLETLTNSQQYVQQRDKVFMWSIVGLEIFILVQTIALSWLLYKLKQRQRIRRQVPPGVRREPRANHIAGSRAQLLQNV
;
A
#
# COMPACT_ATOMS: atom_id res chain seq x y z
N MET A 1 22.32 -26.35 3.12
CA MET A 1 21.21 -26.05 4.05
C MET A 1 21.44 -24.79 4.87
N ILE A 2 22.62 -24.60 5.49
CA ILE A 2 22.91 -23.41 6.31
C ILE A 2 22.90 -22.10 5.51
N GLY A 3 23.48 -22.09 4.30
CA GLY A 3 23.45 -20.92 3.41
C GLY A 3 22.03 -20.47 3.06
N CYS A 4 21.21 -21.38 2.52
CA CYS A 4 19.80 -21.10 2.17
C CYS A 4 18.97 -20.61 3.36
N TYR A 5 19.17 -21.19 4.56
CA TYR A 5 18.49 -20.73 5.78
C TYR A 5 18.86 -19.30 6.17
N ASN A 6 20.15 -18.94 6.10
CA ASN A 6 20.61 -17.59 6.39
C ASN A 6 20.13 -16.60 5.33
N THR A 7 20.10 -17.01 4.05
CA THR A 7 19.55 -16.17 2.97
C THR A 7 18.08 -15.85 3.22
N ILE A 8 17.23 -16.86 3.47
CA ILE A 8 15.79 -16.66 3.71
C ILE A 8 15.56 -15.74 4.92
N LYS A 9 16.37 -15.86 5.97
CA LYS A 9 16.31 -14.98 7.12
C LYS A 9 16.69 -13.54 6.80
N CYS A 10 17.82 -13.33 6.12
CA CYS A 10 18.26 -11.99 5.77
C CYS A 10 17.27 -11.31 4.81
N THR A 11 16.77 -12.04 3.80
CA THR A 11 15.77 -11.51 2.89
C THR A 11 14.46 -11.22 3.61
N GLY A 12 14.03 -12.08 4.56
CA GLY A 12 12.83 -11.84 5.37
C GLY A 12 12.95 -10.63 6.29
N LEU A 13 14.10 -10.44 6.93
CA LEU A 13 14.37 -9.25 7.75
C LEU A 13 14.34 -7.98 6.89
N LEU A 14 14.92 -8.02 5.70
CA LEU A 14 14.95 -6.90 4.78
C LEU A 14 13.56 -6.56 4.23
N SER A 15 12.75 -7.56 3.84
CA SER A 15 11.35 -7.35 3.43
C SER A 15 10.52 -6.71 4.54
N ASN A 16 10.65 -7.20 5.77
CA ASN A 16 9.95 -6.66 6.93
C ASN A 16 10.37 -5.21 7.22
N LEU A 17 11.66 -4.89 7.11
CA LEU A 17 12.14 -3.52 7.29
C LEU A 17 11.60 -2.58 6.21
N LEU A 18 11.58 -3.02 4.95
CA LEU A 18 10.96 -2.24 3.86
C LEU A 18 9.46 -2.01 4.12
N TYR A 19 8.75 -3.04 4.57
CA TYR A 19 7.33 -2.94 4.88
C TYR A 19 7.05 -1.98 6.05
N MET A 20 7.91 -1.97 7.07
CA MET A 20 7.86 -0.98 8.16
C MET A 20 8.08 0.46 7.64
N LEU A 21 9.05 0.67 6.76
CA LEU A 21 9.30 2.00 6.18
C LEU A 21 8.09 2.49 5.36
N LEU A 22 7.45 1.60 4.62
CA LEU A 22 6.22 1.93 3.89
C LEU A 22 5.07 2.30 4.85
N ALA A 23 4.89 1.54 5.93
CA ALA A 23 3.88 1.83 6.94
C ALA A 23 4.12 3.20 7.63
N ILE A 24 5.36 3.52 7.97
CA ILE A 24 5.73 4.84 8.52
C ILE A 24 5.43 5.95 7.50
N GLY A 25 5.72 5.72 6.21
CA GLY A 25 5.37 6.64 5.14
C GLY A 25 3.86 6.92 5.08
N ILE A 26 3.03 5.87 5.17
CA ILE A 26 1.57 6.00 5.20
C ILE A 26 1.10 6.80 6.42
N ILE A 27 1.64 6.51 7.61
CA ILE A 27 1.30 7.24 8.84
C ILE A 27 1.65 8.73 8.68
N SER A 28 2.86 9.03 8.21
CA SER A 28 3.29 10.43 8.03
C SER A 28 2.44 11.18 7.00
N ALA A 29 2.01 10.53 5.92
CA ALA A 29 1.11 11.12 4.95
C ALA A 29 -0.30 11.33 5.53
N ALA A 30 -0.78 10.39 6.36
CA ALA A 30 -2.06 10.50 7.03
C ALA A 30 -2.07 11.62 8.09
N ASP A 31 -0.97 11.79 8.84
CA ASP A 31 -0.81 12.89 9.79
C ASP A 31 -0.88 14.26 9.10
N LEU A 32 -0.13 14.45 8.01
CA LEU A 32 -0.18 15.68 7.22
C LEU A 32 -1.56 15.92 6.60
N GLY A 33 -2.25 14.86 6.17
CA GLY A 33 -3.61 14.94 5.65
C GLY A 33 -4.63 15.34 6.72
N LEU A 34 -4.44 14.89 7.96
CA LEU A 34 -5.30 15.22 9.09
C LEU A 34 -5.22 16.71 9.47
N GLU A 35 -4.05 17.32 9.33
CA GLU A 35 -3.86 18.76 9.57
C GLU A 35 -4.61 19.64 8.56
N MET A 36 -4.81 19.13 7.33
CA MET A 36 -5.47 19.87 6.24
C MET A 36 -6.97 19.59 6.12
N ALA A 37 -7.47 18.53 6.73
CA ALA A 37 -8.86 18.13 6.61
C ALA A 37 -9.76 18.92 7.60
N GLU A 38 -11.06 19.03 7.32
CA GLU A 38 -12.01 19.74 8.18
C GLU A 38 -12.84 18.81 9.11
N PRO A 39 -12.91 19.04 10.43
CA PRO A 39 -13.43 18.04 11.37
C PRO A 39 -14.88 17.60 11.09
N ASN A 40 -15.16 16.30 11.26
CA ASN A 40 -16.43 15.59 11.01
C ASN A 40 -16.76 15.26 9.55
N THR A 41 -15.79 15.35 8.64
CA THR A 41 -15.97 14.91 7.26
C THR A 41 -15.53 13.44 7.05
N PRO A 42 -16.04 12.76 6.01
CA PRO A 42 -15.63 11.39 5.69
C PRO A 42 -14.13 11.28 5.38
N GLU A 43 -13.46 12.34 4.90
CA GLU A 43 -12.01 12.35 4.73
C GLU A 43 -11.23 12.31 6.06
N HIS A 44 -11.73 12.94 7.13
CA HIS A 44 -11.10 12.85 8.46
C HIS A 44 -11.06 11.42 8.99
N THR A 45 -12.19 10.72 8.87
CA THR A 45 -12.31 9.33 9.31
C THR A 45 -11.29 8.44 8.58
N TYR A 46 -11.05 8.69 7.29
CA TYR A 46 -10.08 7.94 6.50
C TYR A 46 -8.63 8.12 6.99
N PHE A 47 -8.23 9.35 7.32
CA PHE A 47 -6.87 9.59 7.83
C PHE A 47 -6.66 8.91 9.18
N VAL A 48 -7.65 8.98 10.07
CA VAL A 48 -7.61 8.29 11.36
C VAL A 48 -7.56 6.77 11.20
N GLU A 49 -8.40 6.20 10.33
CA GLU A 49 -8.36 4.76 10.02
C GLU A 49 -7.00 4.33 9.47
N SER A 50 -6.42 5.13 8.56
CA SER A 50 -5.11 4.87 7.96
C SER A 50 -3.98 4.92 8.99
N LEU A 51 -4.06 5.84 9.97
CA LEU A 51 -3.11 5.95 11.07
C LEU A 51 -3.15 4.72 11.98
N VAL A 52 -4.36 4.29 12.35
CA VAL A 52 -4.55 3.09 13.17
C VAL A 52 -4.04 1.85 12.43
N LEU A 53 -4.38 1.70 11.15
CA LEU A 53 -3.93 0.58 10.33
C LEU A 53 -2.39 0.56 10.21
N GLY A 54 -1.78 1.69 9.84
CA GLY A 54 -0.33 1.82 9.77
C GLY A 54 0.36 1.48 11.10
N GLY A 55 -0.17 1.96 12.22
CA GLY A 55 0.32 1.63 13.56
C GLY A 55 0.26 0.13 13.87
N THR A 56 -0.85 -0.53 13.54
CA THR A 56 -0.98 -1.98 13.72
C THR A 56 0.01 -2.77 12.88
N ILE A 57 0.25 -2.35 11.63
CA ILE A 57 1.25 -2.97 10.75
C ILE A 57 2.65 -2.86 11.36
N CYS A 58 3.03 -1.69 11.86
CA CYS A 58 4.32 -1.50 12.53
C CYS A 58 4.53 -2.49 13.69
N ILE A 59 3.51 -2.68 14.54
CA ILE A 59 3.56 -3.63 15.67
C ILE A 59 3.71 -5.07 15.15
N ILE A 60 2.93 -5.45 14.14
CA ILE A 60 2.97 -6.80 13.54
C ILE A 60 4.35 -7.09 12.95
N VAL A 61 4.95 -6.12 12.26
CA VAL A 61 6.29 -6.27 11.68
C VAL A 61 7.37 -6.43 12.75
N ILE A 62 7.28 -5.71 13.87
CA ILE A 62 8.21 -5.90 15.01
C ILE A 62 8.14 -7.35 15.50
N PHE A 63 6.94 -7.92 15.65
CA PHE A 63 6.76 -9.32 16.01
C PHE A 63 7.31 -10.28 14.94
N GLY A 64 7.14 -9.94 13.66
CA GLY A 64 7.73 -10.69 12.54
C GLY A 64 9.26 -10.74 12.63
N CYS A 65 9.91 -9.59 12.78
CA CYS A 65 11.36 -9.50 12.97
C CYS A 65 11.84 -10.29 14.19
N TYR A 66 11.14 -10.15 15.33
CA TYR A 66 11.45 -10.91 16.54
C TYR A 66 11.34 -12.43 16.33
N GLY A 67 10.29 -12.89 15.64
CA GLY A 67 10.11 -14.29 15.28
C GLY A 67 11.25 -14.85 14.42
N LEU A 68 11.75 -14.05 13.47
CA LEU A 68 12.86 -14.40 12.59
C LEU A 68 14.20 -14.48 13.34
N VAL A 69 14.49 -13.53 14.23
CA VAL A 69 15.74 -13.47 15.00
C VAL A 69 15.79 -14.59 16.04
N CYS A 70 14.72 -14.75 16.83
CA CYS A 70 14.66 -15.70 17.92
C CYS A 70 14.35 -17.14 17.49
N ASN A 71 14.05 -17.39 16.21
CA ASN A 71 13.72 -18.72 15.66
C ASN A 71 12.51 -19.37 16.33
N LEU A 72 11.57 -18.55 16.78
CA LEU A 72 10.39 -19.01 17.51
C LEU A 72 9.29 -19.38 16.52
N LEU A 73 9.11 -20.69 16.29
CA LEU A 73 8.06 -21.22 15.41
C LEU A 73 6.67 -20.66 15.77
N SER A 74 6.33 -20.60 17.06
CA SER A 74 5.03 -20.11 17.52
C SER A 74 4.79 -18.65 17.13
N VAL A 75 5.79 -17.78 17.31
CA VAL A 75 5.70 -16.36 16.94
C VAL A 75 5.58 -16.21 15.42
N ASN A 76 6.34 -16.99 14.65
CA ASN A 76 6.28 -16.94 13.19
C ASN A 76 4.91 -17.38 12.64
N ILE A 77 4.26 -18.38 13.28
CA ILE A 77 2.90 -18.81 12.91
C ILE A 77 1.89 -17.70 13.22
N ILE A 78 1.96 -17.08 14.40
CA ILE A 78 1.08 -15.96 14.77
C ILE A 78 1.25 -14.81 13.78
N PHE A 79 2.50 -14.44 13.46
CA PHE A 79 2.79 -13.42 12.45
C PHE A 79 2.20 -13.76 11.08
N THR A 80 2.34 -15.02 10.64
CA THR A 80 1.76 -15.47 9.37
C THR A 80 0.24 -15.36 9.35
N LEU A 81 -0.43 -15.64 10.47
CA LEU A 81 -1.88 -15.47 10.59
C LEU A 81 -2.29 -14.00 10.50
N PHE A 82 -1.55 -13.08 11.13
CA PHE A 82 -1.83 -11.65 11.02
C PHE A 82 -1.69 -11.14 9.59
N ILE A 83 -0.61 -11.50 8.89
CA ILE A 83 -0.43 -11.13 7.48
C ILE A 83 -1.55 -11.71 6.60
N LEU A 84 -1.98 -12.95 6.87
CA LEU A 84 -3.09 -13.56 6.14
C LEU A 84 -4.42 -12.82 6.38
N ILE A 85 -4.67 -12.35 7.61
CA ILE A 85 -5.87 -11.57 7.94
C ILE A 85 -5.84 -10.22 7.21
N ILE A 86 -4.71 -9.51 7.24
CA ILE A 86 -4.54 -8.23 6.53
C ILE A 86 -4.81 -8.42 5.04
N LEU A 87 -4.13 -9.38 4.42
CA LEU A 87 -4.29 -9.69 3.00
C LEU A 87 -5.72 -10.12 2.65
N GLY A 88 -6.41 -10.81 3.56
CA GLY A 88 -7.82 -11.16 3.41
C GLY A 88 -8.75 -9.95 3.47
N VAL A 89 -8.49 -9.01 4.37
CA VAL A 89 -9.24 -7.75 4.46
C VAL A 89 -9.01 -6.91 3.21
N GLU A 90 -7.77 -6.75 2.76
CA GLU A 90 -7.42 -6.04 1.53
C GLU A 90 -8.08 -6.68 0.31
N TYR A 91 -8.05 -8.01 0.22
CA TYR A 91 -8.71 -8.75 -0.86
C TYR A 91 -10.22 -8.52 -0.86
N LEU A 92 -10.87 -8.58 0.30
CA LEU A 92 -12.30 -8.30 0.44
C LEU A 92 -12.63 -6.86 0.06
N GLN A 93 -11.78 -5.90 0.44
CA GLN A 93 -11.94 -4.50 0.04
C GLN A 93 -11.83 -4.35 -1.49
N LEU A 94 -10.83 -4.99 -2.11
CA LEU A 94 -10.62 -4.95 -3.55
C LEU A 94 -11.78 -5.59 -4.33
N HIS A 95 -12.28 -6.72 -3.83
CA HIS A 95 -13.35 -7.49 -4.45
C HIS A 95 -14.72 -6.80 -4.32
N ASN A 96 -15.06 -6.32 -3.13
CA ASN A 96 -16.38 -5.78 -2.86
C ASN A 96 -16.56 -4.34 -3.35
N TYR A 97 -15.49 -3.55 -3.42
CA TYR A 97 -15.58 -2.11 -3.71
C TYR A 97 -14.94 -1.69 -5.03
N GLY A 98 -14.38 -2.65 -5.79
CA GLY A 98 -13.66 -2.36 -7.02
C GLY A 98 -12.41 -1.52 -6.75
N TYR A 99 -11.55 -1.42 -7.77
CA TYR A 99 -10.22 -0.81 -7.73
C TYR A 99 -10.28 0.73 -7.55
N SER A 100 -10.82 1.24 -6.45
CA SER A 100 -10.93 2.68 -6.20
C SER A 100 -10.94 2.98 -4.70
N PRO A 101 -9.78 2.87 -4.02
CA PRO A 101 -9.65 3.34 -2.62
C PRO A 101 -10.11 4.80 -2.47
N LEU A 102 -9.94 5.61 -3.52
CA LEU A 102 -10.40 7.01 -3.59
C LEU A 102 -11.94 7.16 -3.67
N LYS A 103 -12.69 6.21 -4.25
CA LYS A 103 -14.14 6.35 -4.42
C LYS A 103 -14.93 6.17 -3.14
N ARG A 104 -14.34 5.55 -2.11
CA ARG A 104 -15.10 5.14 -0.92
C ARG A 104 -15.33 6.29 0.05
N HIS A 105 -14.41 7.25 0.16
CA HIS A 105 -14.47 8.26 1.23
C HIS A 105 -13.94 9.66 0.90
N SER A 106 -13.21 9.88 -0.19
CA SER A 106 -13.04 11.25 -0.67
C SER A 106 -14.31 11.62 -1.43
N VAL A 107 -15.01 12.67 -0.99
CA VAL A 107 -15.98 13.34 -1.84
C VAL A 107 -15.27 13.56 -3.17
N SER A 108 -15.79 12.93 -4.23
CA SER A 108 -15.18 12.97 -5.57
C SER A 108 -14.71 14.40 -5.81
N PRO A 109 -13.43 14.67 -6.13
CA PRO A 109 -12.99 16.04 -6.29
C PRO A 109 -13.76 16.75 -7.43
N TRP A 110 -14.37 15.97 -8.34
CA TRP A 110 -15.43 16.44 -9.25
C TRP A 110 -16.63 17.06 -8.54
N HIS A 111 -17.13 16.40 -7.50
CA HIS A 111 -18.25 16.85 -6.70
C HIS A 111 -17.89 18.10 -5.88
N GLN A 112 -16.64 18.22 -5.41
CA GLN A 112 -16.20 19.44 -4.73
C GLN A 112 -16.11 20.63 -5.70
N LEU A 113 -15.57 20.42 -6.90
CA LEU A 113 -15.56 21.43 -7.96
C LEU A 113 -16.99 21.81 -8.38
N GLU A 114 -17.87 20.83 -8.54
CA GLU A 114 -19.27 21.04 -8.90
C GLU A 114 -20.05 21.79 -7.80
N LEU A 115 -19.78 21.49 -6.52
CA LEU A 115 -20.34 22.23 -5.38
C LEU A 115 -19.83 23.67 -5.33
N ALA A 116 -18.53 23.90 -5.50
CA ALA A 116 -17.94 25.25 -5.53
C ALA A 116 -18.51 26.07 -6.70
N TRP A 117 -18.65 25.46 -7.87
CA TRP A 117 -19.23 26.10 -9.05
C TRP A 117 -20.73 26.39 -8.89
N HIS A 118 -21.50 25.45 -8.34
CA HIS A 118 -22.91 25.68 -8.03
C HIS A 118 -23.13 26.71 -6.91
N GLY A 119 -22.24 26.75 -5.92
CA GLY A 119 -22.22 27.78 -4.86
C GLY A 119 -22.04 29.17 -5.45
N LEU A 120 -21.10 29.32 -6.38
CA LEU A 120 -20.90 30.55 -7.15
C LEU A 120 -22.17 30.92 -7.95
N SER A 121 -22.74 29.97 -8.70
CA SER A 121 -23.89 30.23 -9.57
C SER A 121 -25.20 30.55 -8.82
N LYS A 122 -25.41 29.95 -7.63
CA LYS A 122 -26.69 30.00 -6.91
C LYS A 122 -26.67 30.90 -5.68
N GLN A 123 -25.54 31.02 -5.00
CA GLN A 123 -25.39 31.78 -3.76
C GLN A 123 -24.44 32.98 -3.90
N ASN A 124 -23.86 33.23 -5.09
CA ASN A 124 -22.80 34.22 -5.30
C ASN A 124 -21.62 34.03 -4.33
N ASP A 125 -21.42 32.82 -3.82
CA ASP A 125 -20.27 32.49 -3.00
C ASP A 125 -19.05 32.32 -3.90
N SER A 126 -18.26 33.38 -3.98
CA SER A 126 -17.07 33.41 -4.83
C SER A 126 -15.79 32.99 -4.10
N GLU A 127 -15.81 32.91 -2.77
CA GLU A 127 -14.61 32.65 -1.96
C GLU A 127 -14.12 31.22 -2.16
N THR A 128 -15.04 30.25 -2.11
CA THR A 128 -14.76 28.82 -2.28
C THR A 128 -14.19 28.50 -3.66
N MET A 129 -14.77 29.08 -4.72
CA MET A 129 -14.27 28.91 -6.10
C MET A 129 -12.92 29.60 -6.31
N GLN A 130 -12.72 30.81 -5.78
CA GLN A 130 -11.46 31.55 -5.92
C GLN A 130 -10.30 30.85 -5.19
N LEU A 131 -10.55 30.29 -4.01
CA LEU A 131 -9.57 29.46 -3.30
C LEU A 131 -9.19 28.24 -4.14
N TYR A 132 -10.18 27.57 -4.75
CA TYR A 132 -9.94 26.41 -5.60
C TYR A 132 -9.09 26.75 -6.83
N GLU A 133 -9.41 27.83 -7.53
CA GLU A 133 -8.67 28.32 -8.71
C GLU A 133 -7.24 28.72 -8.37
N SER A 134 -7.04 29.40 -7.24
CA SER A 134 -5.71 29.81 -6.78
C SER A 134 -4.83 28.61 -6.41
N SER A 135 -5.43 27.57 -5.80
CA SER A 135 -4.73 26.35 -5.38
C SER A 135 -4.39 25.42 -6.55
N HIS A 136 -5.24 25.38 -7.57
CA HIS A 136 -5.08 24.48 -8.72
C HIS A 136 -4.58 25.15 -10.00
N HIS A 137 -4.32 26.47 -9.97
CA HIS A 137 -3.83 27.25 -11.11
C HIS A 137 -4.67 27.06 -12.38
N CYS A 138 -5.98 27.10 -12.20
CA CYS A 138 -6.99 26.90 -13.23
C CYS A 138 -7.99 28.05 -13.21
N CYS A 139 -8.80 28.20 -14.26
CA CYS A 139 -9.83 29.24 -14.30
C CYS A 139 -11.16 28.73 -14.84
N GLY A 140 -12.22 28.95 -14.06
CA GLY A 140 -13.58 28.52 -14.38
C GLY A 140 -13.75 27.00 -14.35
N TYR A 141 -14.96 26.55 -14.66
CA TYR A 141 -15.26 25.11 -14.67
C TYR A 141 -14.57 24.42 -15.87
N ASN A 142 -14.87 24.84 -17.09
CA ASN A 142 -14.22 24.41 -18.32
C ASN A 142 -13.19 25.42 -18.84
N ASN A 143 -13.48 26.72 -18.70
CA ASN A 143 -12.58 27.80 -19.09
C ASN A 143 -13.00 29.14 -18.45
N ALA A 144 -12.16 30.16 -18.58
CA ALA A 144 -12.41 31.51 -18.08
C ALA A 144 -13.70 32.17 -18.67
N ASP A 145 -14.16 31.70 -19.83
CA ASP A 145 -15.40 32.19 -20.45
C ASP A 145 -16.66 31.81 -19.65
N ASP A 146 -16.58 30.82 -18.76
CA ASP A 146 -17.72 30.42 -17.93
C ASP A 146 -18.19 31.54 -16.98
N TYR A 147 -17.27 32.40 -16.53
CA TYR A 147 -17.62 33.60 -15.76
C TYR A 147 -18.43 34.59 -16.59
N LYS A 148 -18.09 34.76 -17.88
CA LYS A 148 -18.81 35.66 -18.79
C LYS A 148 -20.24 35.15 -19.04
N ASN A 149 -20.41 33.83 -19.13
CA ASN A 149 -21.72 33.19 -19.29
C ASN A 149 -22.63 33.40 -18.07
N LEU A 150 -22.05 33.56 -16.89
CA LEU A 150 -22.76 33.91 -15.65
C LEU A 150 -22.92 35.43 -15.44
N HIS A 151 -22.52 36.26 -16.40
CA HIS A 151 -22.46 37.73 -16.28
C HIS A 151 -21.59 38.21 -15.11
N LEU A 152 -20.58 37.42 -14.74
CA LEU A 152 -19.61 37.73 -13.69
C LEU A 152 -18.28 38.19 -14.30
N LEU A 153 -17.56 39.02 -13.55
CA LEU A 153 -16.18 39.38 -13.87
C LEU A 153 -15.27 38.20 -13.51
N ILE A 154 -14.21 38.01 -14.30
CA ILE A 154 -13.20 36.99 -14.02
C ILE A 154 -12.46 37.40 -12.73
N PRO A 155 -12.41 36.53 -11.71
CA PRO A 155 -11.81 36.86 -10.43
C PRO A 155 -10.28 36.94 -10.50
N ALA A 156 -9.68 37.65 -9.55
CA ALA A 156 -8.22 37.82 -9.46
C ALA A 156 -7.48 36.47 -9.28
N SER A 157 -8.13 35.46 -8.70
CA SER A 157 -7.63 34.08 -8.55
C SER A 157 -7.25 33.41 -9.89
N CYS A 158 -7.88 33.82 -10.98
CA CYS A 158 -7.65 33.28 -12.33
C CYS A 158 -6.40 33.86 -13.03
N TYR A 159 -5.75 34.87 -12.45
CA TYR A 159 -4.64 35.56 -13.10
C TYR A 159 -3.30 35.15 -12.51
N ARG A 160 -2.36 34.83 -13.39
CA ARG A 160 -0.95 34.63 -13.05
C ARG A 160 -0.20 35.96 -13.19
N TYR A 161 0.51 36.32 -12.13
CA TYR A 161 1.50 37.38 -12.14
C TYR A 161 2.80 36.86 -12.74
N GLN A 162 3.18 37.38 -13.91
CA GLN A 162 4.45 37.06 -14.56
C GLN A 162 5.31 38.33 -14.56
N PRO A 163 6.47 38.35 -13.87
CA PRO A 163 7.39 39.47 -13.98
C PRO A 163 7.87 39.57 -15.43
N TYR A 164 7.48 40.67 -16.07
CA TYR A 164 7.83 40.96 -17.45
C TYR A 164 9.19 41.65 -17.49
N ASN A 165 10.23 40.92 -17.89
CA ASN A 165 11.57 41.46 -18.11
C ASN A 165 11.69 41.93 -19.56
N ASP A 166 11.13 43.11 -19.89
CA ASP A 166 11.58 43.83 -21.08
C ASP A 166 12.74 44.74 -20.70
N ALA A 167 13.85 44.59 -21.40
CA ALA A 167 15.09 45.31 -21.17
C ALA A 167 15.03 46.82 -21.50
N ASN A 168 13.84 47.42 -21.64
CA ASN A 168 13.74 48.84 -22.02
C ASN A 168 12.47 49.59 -21.59
N ASP A 169 11.57 49.05 -20.77
CA ASP A 169 10.47 49.91 -20.27
C ASP A 169 9.85 49.44 -18.96
N THR A 170 9.31 50.41 -18.24
CA THR A 170 8.71 50.32 -16.89
C THR A 170 7.94 49.02 -16.62
N VAL A 171 8.22 48.40 -15.46
CA VAL A 171 7.59 47.16 -14.95
C VAL A 171 6.07 47.26 -15.03
N SER A 172 5.50 46.77 -16.13
CA SER A 172 4.06 46.67 -16.33
C SER A 172 3.67 45.22 -16.14
N ASP A 173 2.99 44.96 -15.03
CA ASP A 173 2.58 43.62 -14.61
C ASP A 173 1.49 43.10 -15.57
N ARG A 174 1.85 42.21 -16.50
CA ARG A 174 0.87 41.59 -17.41
C ARG A 174 0.20 40.43 -16.68
N GLN A 175 -1.07 40.62 -16.32
CA GLN A 175 -1.92 39.57 -15.78
C GLN A 175 -2.32 38.59 -16.90
N ILE A 176 -1.84 37.35 -16.83
CA ILE A 176 -2.14 36.29 -17.81
C ILE A 176 -3.18 35.36 -17.19
N ILE A 177 -4.33 35.18 -17.83
CA ILE A 177 -5.38 34.25 -17.36
C ILE A 177 -4.89 32.80 -17.53
N TYR A 178 -5.18 31.94 -16.56
CA TYR A 178 -4.88 30.51 -16.69
C TYR A 178 -5.59 29.90 -17.92
N PRO A 179 -4.85 29.22 -18.82
CA PRO A 179 -5.40 28.75 -20.09
C PRO A 179 -6.25 27.48 -19.97
N HIS A 180 -6.25 26.81 -18.82
CA HIS A 180 -6.93 25.54 -18.58
C HIS A 180 -8.08 25.71 -17.58
N GLY A 181 -9.19 25.02 -17.86
CA GLY A 181 -10.30 24.89 -16.92
C GLY A 181 -9.95 24.05 -15.70
N CYS A 182 -10.66 24.28 -14.60
CA CYS A 182 -10.48 23.47 -13.41
C CYS A 182 -10.90 22.02 -13.63
N LEU A 183 -11.93 21.76 -14.45
CA LEU A 183 -12.34 20.40 -14.82
C LEU A 183 -11.20 19.64 -15.51
N GLU A 184 -10.57 20.24 -16.54
CA GLU A 184 -9.49 19.60 -17.29
C GLU A 184 -8.24 19.38 -16.42
N THR A 185 -7.89 20.38 -15.61
CA THR A 185 -6.77 20.30 -14.67
C THR A 185 -7.01 19.20 -13.63
N LEU A 186 -8.26 19.02 -13.21
CA LEU A 186 -8.67 17.94 -12.32
C LEU A 186 -8.60 16.56 -12.99
N THR A 187 -9.06 16.40 -14.24
CA THR A 187 -8.95 15.12 -14.96
C THR A 187 -7.48 14.71 -15.08
N ASN A 188 -6.62 15.65 -15.45
CA ASN A 188 -5.21 15.38 -15.73
C ASN A 188 -4.44 15.09 -14.43
N SER A 189 -4.70 15.86 -13.37
CA SER A 189 -4.08 15.62 -12.06
C SER A 189 -4.58 14.33 -11.40
N GLN A 190 -5.86 14.02 -11.50
CA GLN A 190 -6.41 12.76 -10.98
C GLN A 190 -5.82 11.53 -11.67
N GLN A 191 -5.63 11.55 -12.99
CA GLN A 191 -5.01 10.42 -13.70
C GLN A 191 -3.58 10.15 -13.20
N TYR A 192 -2.82 11.22 -12.92
CA TYR A 192 -1.47 11.10 -12.38
C TYR A 192 -1.45 10.53 -10.95
N VAL A 193 -2.33 11.02 -10.08
CA VAL A 193 -2.45 10.56 -8.68
C VAL A 193 -2.98 9.12 -8.62
N GLN A 194 -4.03 8.79 -9.37
CA GLN A 194 -4.60 7.43 -9.42
C GLN A 194 -3.60 6.39 -9.90
N GLN A 195 -2.73 6.72 -10.86
CA GLN A 195 -1.73 5.79 -11.34
C GLN A 195 -0.62 5.54 -10.31
N ARG A 196 -0.24 6.55 -9.53
CA ARG A 196 0.69 6.39 -8.40
C ARG A 196 0.10 5.55 -7.29
N ASP A 197 -1.13 5.83 -6.89
CA ASP A 197 -1.84 5.07 -5.86
C ASP A 197 -2.01 3.61 -6.28
N LYS A 198 -2.32 3.39 -7.56
CA LYS A 198 -2.41 2.05 -8.15
C LYS A 198 -1.10 1.28 -8.01
N VAL A 199 0.01 1.88 -8.43
CA VAL A 199 1.33 1.25 -8.33
C VAL A 199 1.71 1.00 -6.87
N PHE A 200 1.46 1.96 -5.99
CA PHE A 200 1.76 1.85 -4.55
C PHE A 200 0.98 0.71 -3.89
N MET A 201 -0.33 0.61 -4.13
CA MET A 201 -1.19 -0.45 -3.61
C MET A 201 -0.76 -1.84 -4.09
N TRP A 202 -0.53 -2.01 -5.41
CA TRP A 202 -0.04 -3.29 -5.93
C TRP A 202 1.36 -3.65 -5.39
N SER A 203 2.19 -2.66 -5.11
CA SER A 203 3.50 -2.89 -4.50
C SER A 203 3.38 -3.39 -3.06
N ILE A 204 2.46 -2.83 -2.28
CA ILE A 204 2.16 -3.29 -0.91
C ILE A 204 1.68 -4.74 -0.92
N VAL A 205 0.63 -5.04 -1.70
CA VAL A 205 0.08 -6.40 -1.82
C VAL A 205 1.17 -7.39 -2.29
N GLY A 206 1.99 -6.99 -3.26
CA GLY A 206 3.10 -7.80 -3.75
C GLY A 206 4.14 -8.10 -2.66
N LEU A 207 4.46 -7.09 -1.83
CA LEU A 207 5.39 -7.25 -0.72
C LEU A 207 4.82 -8.15 0.39
N GLU A 208 3.53 -8.02 0.71
CA GLU A 208 2.86 -8.88 1.70
C GLU A 208 2.84 -10.35 1.27
N ILE A 209 2.51 -10.63 0.00
CA ILE A 209 2.56 -11.98 -0.56
C ILE A 209 3.99 -12.53 -0.47
N PHE A 210 4.99 -11.69 -0.79
CA PHE A 210 6.39 -12.09 -0.70
C PHE A 210 6.80 -12.42 0.75
N ILE A 211 6.42 -11.60 1.72
CA ILE A 211 6.64 -11.84 3.15
C ILE A 211 5.95 -13.14 3.59
N LEU A 212 4.69 -13.35 3.19
CA LEU A 212 3.93 -14.56 3.49
C LEU A 212 4.63 -15.82 2.98
N VAL A 213 5.12 -15.81 1.74
CA VAL A 213 5.87 -16.95 1.17
C VAL A 213 7.16 -17.20 1.96
N GLN A 214 7.89 -16.14 2.34
CA GLN A 214 9.10 -16.26 3.14
C GLN A 214 8.83 -16.85 4.54
N THR A 215 7.76 -16.42 5.22
CA THR A 215 7.42 -16.88 6.57
C THR A 215 6.90 -18.31 6.57
N ILE A 216 6.16 -18.71 5.54
CA ILE A 216 5.73 -20.10 5.33
C ILE A 216 6.97 -20.99 5.09
N ALA A 217 7.89 -20.57 4.22
CA ALA A 217 9.13 -21.30 3.96
C ALA A 217 9.97 -21.46 5.24
N LEU A 218 10.13 -20.39 6.02
CA LEU A 218 10.86 -20.42 7.29
C LEU A 218 10.15 -21.32 8.32
N SER A 219 8.83 -21.21 8.46
CA SER A 219 8.03 -22.06 9.35
C SER A 219 8.16 -23.54 9.00
N TRP A 220 8.10 -23.87 7.72
CA TRP A 220 8.29 -25.24 7.23
C TRP A 220 9.69 -25.77 7.56
N LEU A 221 10.73 -24.97 7.33
CA LEU A 221 12.11 -25.34 7.66
C LEU A 221 12.29 -25.57 9.16
N LEU A 222 11.81 -24.65 10.00
CA LEU A 222 11.85 -24.77 11.46
C LEU A 222 11.06 -26.00 11.95
N TYR A 223 9.89 -26.27 11.36
CA TYR A 223 9.09 -27.46 11.66
C TYR A 223 9.85 -28.74 11.32
N LYS A 224 10.45 -28.84 10.13
CA LYS A 224 11.28 -29.99 9.72
C LYS A 224 12.50 -30.17 10.63
N LEU A 225 13.16 -29.10 11.05
CA LEU A 225 14.28 -29.15 11.98
C LEU A 225 13.84 -29.69 13.36
N LYS A 226 12.73 -29.18 13.89
CA LYS A 226 12.16 -29.63 15.17
C LYS A 226 11.68 -31.09 15.09
N GLN A 227 11.08 -31.49 13.96
CA GLN A 227 10.68 -32.87 13.70
C GLN A 227 11.90 -33.81 13.67
N ARG A 228 12.99 -33.42 12.97
CA ARG A 228 14.25 -34.19 12.95
C ARG A 228 14.88 -34.31 14.34
N GLN A 229 14.85 -33.26 15.15
CA GLN A 229 15.31 -33.30 16.54
C GLN A 229 14.47 -34.24 17.41
N ARG A 230 13.14 -34.22 17.28
CA ARG A 230 12.24 -35.15 17.99
C ARG A 230 12.52 -36.60 17.61
N ILE A 231 12.66 -36.89 16.31
CA ILE A 231 13.02 -38.23 15.82
C ILE A 231 14.39 -38.66 16.36
N ARG A 232 15.40 -37.77 16.37
CA ARG A 232 16.72 -38.08 16.96
C ARG A 232 16.66 -38.33 18.47
N ARG A 233 15.81 -37.63 19.22
CA ARG A 233 15.63 -37.84 20.67
C ARG A 233 14.88 -39.13 21.00
N GLN A 234 14.01 -39.61 20.12
CA GLN A 234 13.29 -40.87 20.31
C GLN A 234 14.14 -42.11 20.01
N VAL A 235 15.24 -41.98 19.27
CA VAL A 235 16.20 -43.07 19.07
C VAL A 235 17.17 -43.09 20.25
N PRO A 236 17.21 -44.16 21.08
CA PRO A 236 18.16 -44.25 22.18
C PRO A 236 19.60 -44.18 21.65
N PRO A 237 20.52 -43.46 22.33
CA PRO A 237 21.93 -43.45 21.99
C PRO A 237 22.49 -44.87 22.21
N GLY A 238 22.59 -45.67 21.15
CA GLY A 238 23.08 -47.05 21.21
C GLY A 238 22.45 -48.02 20.20
N VAL A 239 21.30 -47.69 19.62
CA VAL A 239 20.70 -48.55 18.57
C VAL A 239 21.38 -48.28 17.23
N ARG A 240 22.53 -48.92 17.03
CA ARG A 240 23.16 -49.06 15.71
C ARG A 240 22.14 -49.78 14.82
N ARG A 241 21.63 -49.11 13.78
CA ARG A 241 20.93 -49.81 12.70
C ARG A 241 21.94 -50.77 12.09
N GLU A 242 21.90 -52.04 12.48
CA GLU A 242 22.50 -53.08 11.65
C GLU A 242 21.85 -52.96 10.26
N PRO A 243 22.66 -52.97 9.18
CA PRO A 243 22.10 -53.18 7.87
C PRO A 243 21.46 -54.56 7.91
N ARG A 244 20.15 -54.60 7.73
CA ARG A 244 19.38 -55.84 7.57
C ARG A 244 19.98 -56.54 6.35
N ALA A 245 20.92 -57.45 6.60
CA ALA A 245 21.46 -58.32 5.58
C ALA A 245 20.26 -59.11 5.05
N ASN A 246 19.94 -58.89 3.78
CA ASN A 246 18.95 -59.69 3.06
C ASN A 246 19.52 -61.11 2.91
N HIS A 247 19.41 -61.94 3.96
CA HIS A 247 19.48 -63.39 3.84
C HIS A 247 18.13 -63.91 3.34
N ILE A 248 17.82 -63.63 2.08
CA ILE A 248 16.90 -64.43 1.29
C ILE A 248 17.65 -64.75 -0.01
N ALA A 249 18.65 -65.62 0.11
CA ALA A 249 19.28 -66.27 -1.03
C ALA A 249 19.49 -67.73 -0.64
N GLY A 250 18.79 -68.64 -1.33
CA GLY A 250 19.15 -70.05 -1.38
C GLY A 250 18.57 -70.96 -0.29
N SER A 251 17.26 -71.26 -0.34
CA SER A 251 16.76 -72.53 0.26
C SER A 251 15.52 -73.10 -0.42
N ARG A 252 15.13 -72.62 -1.61
CA ARG A 252 13.89 -73.03 -2.30
C ARG A 252 14.07 -73.60 -3.71
N ALA A 253 15.30 -73.99 -4.06
CA ALA A 253 15.62 -74.54 -5.40
C ALA A 253 16.13 -75.99 -5.40
N GLN A 254 15.97 -76.76 -4.30
CA GLN A 254 16.43 -78.16 -4.22
C GLN A 254 15.32 -79.21 -4.00
N LEU A 255 14.05 -78.86 -4.15
CA LEU A 255 12.92 -79.82 -3.97
C LEU A 255 12.15 -80.16 -5.26
N LEU A 256 12.66 -79.83 -6.45
CA LEU A 256 12.08 -80.24 -7.73
C LEU A 256 13.07 -81.07 -8.56
N GLN A 257 13.75 -82.02 -7.93
CA GLN A 257 14.62 -82.96 -8.64
C GLN A 257 14.54 -84.38 -8.07
N ASN A 258 13.34 -84.82 -7.64
CA ASN A 258 12.99 -86.22 -7.39
C ASN A 258 11.46 -86.40 -7.25
N VAL A 259 10.74 -86.35 -8.38
CA VAL A 259 9.59 -87.23 -8.72
C VAL A 259 9.54 -87.31 -10.24
#